data_AF-A0A6J7Q559-F1
#
_entry.id   AF-A0A6J7Q559-F1
#
_cell.length_a   1.000
_cell.length_b   1.000
_cell.length_c   1.000
_cell.angle_alpha   90.00
_cell.angle_beta   90.00
_cell.angle_gamma   90.00
#
_symmetry.space_group_name_H-M   'P 1'
#
loop_
_entity.id
_entity.type
_entity.pdbx_description
1 polymer ?
#
loop_
_entity_poly.entity_id
_entity_poly.type
_entity_poly.pdbx_seq_one_letter_code
_entity_poly.pdbx_strand_id
1 'polypeptide(L)'
;MTRSGEPVGRDYSLTGERAALAVSLGLADGEWYRPPIDPDRLRELMTRRNGPAIRDTALWILLLAVAGALAFVALGSWWVIPAFAVYGALYGGAADPRWHENGHGTAFKTRWPNDVVYMVASFMLLREPTLWRWSHVRHHSDTIIVGRDPEISFPRPFRFGSVLPNYLNLVSGPQMLTRMVKHAAGTIDEDTREFVPEEEFPRVIREARVFVLILAAVVVWCIAIGSIVPLLFIGLPSFYGVWMVWFFAITQHAGLNEDVLDHRFSTRTVYMNPVFRFLYLNMNYHLEHHLFPSVPYHALPKLHEEVKQYLPPPKTSVRAAYKEIVLALRMQRNDPDWEIPGREVPDSASFRLTATTISSSSLAMSTAVAAGLETLTDLGPVNSVLPGQVKRIDIDGRTYALFRTRRDIYALSDGLCTHGRGHLAEGHLDDCEIECPKHNGRFNVLTGAAVRRPAKVPLATYRIEVVDGRLFVALPANSGSVSDAAS
;
A
#
# COMPACT_ATOMS: atom_id res chain seq x y z
N MET A 1 33.52 14.56 -15.24
CA MET A 1 34.63 13.58 -15.27
C MET A 1 34.33 12.52 -14.23
N THR A 2 33.72 11.41 -14.63
CA THR A 2 33.55 10.22 -13.79
C THR A 2 34.95 9.67 -13.47
N ARG A 3 35.23 9.43 -12.18
CA ARG A 3 36.48 8.77 -11.78
C ARG A 3 36.49 7.39 -12.44
N SER A 4 37.51 7.09 -13.23
CA SER A 4 37.72 5.78 -13.86
C SER A 4 37.69 4.69 -12.77
N GLY A 5 36.67 3.83 -12.78
CA GLY A 5 36.51 2.71 -11.85
C GLY A 5 35.27 2.74 -10.95
N GLU A 6 34.42 3.77 -10.98
CA GLU A 6 33.10 3.68 -10.31
C GLU A 6 32.14 2.80 -11.12
N PRO A 7 31.44 1.83 -10.48
CA PRO A 7 30.44 1.02 -11.17
C PRO A 7 29.33 1.92 -11.73
N VAL A 8 28.89 1.61 -12.96
CA VAL A 8 27.81 2.33 -13.62
C VAL A 8 26.53 2.15 -12.80
N GLY A 9 25.95 3.26 -12.34
CA GLY A 9 24.70 3.23 -11.57
C GLY A 9 23.50 2.87 -12.42
N ARG A 10 22.49 2.26 -11.79
CA ARG A 10 21.20 2.03 -12.44
C ARG A 10 20.43 3.34 -12.53
N ASP A 11 19.65 3.49 -13.61
CA ASP A 11 18.73 4.62 -13.77
C ASP A 11 17.45 4.32 -12.99
N TYR A 12 17.24 5.04 -11.89
CA TYR A 12 16.05 4.90 -11.04
C TYR A 12 14.92 5.89 -11.43
N SER A 13 15.12 6.72 -12.47
CA SER A 13 14.09 7.65 -12.91
C SER A 13 12.88 6.91 -13.50
N LEU A 14 11.69 7.45 -13.28
CA LEU A 14 10.45 6.84 -13.75
C LEU A 14 10.21 7.01 -15.26
N THR A 15 10.94 7.91 -15.90
CA THR A 15 10.86 8.23 -17.33
C THR A 15 12.11 7.78 -18.11
N GLY A 16 13.03 7.07 -17.45
CA GLY A 16 14.32 6.69 -18.00
C GLY A 16 14.36 5.34 -18.71
N GLU A 17 15.58 4.89 -19.04
CA GLU A 17 15.82 3.66 -19.82
C GLU A 17 15.27 2.42 -19.12
N ARG A 18 15.46 2.35 -17.79
CA ARG A 18 15.01 1.21 -16.98
C ARG A 18 13.49 1.10 -16.88
N ALA A 19 12.77 2.22 -16.98
CA ALA A 19 11.31 2.19 -17.01
C ALA A 19 10.79 1.41 -18.23
N ALA A 20 11.35 1.68 -19.42
CA ALA A 20 11.02 0.96 -20.64
C ALA A 20 11.48 -0.51 -20.59
N LEU A 21 12.68 -0.76 -20.03
CA LEU A 21 13.19 -2.12 -19.85
C LEU A 21 12.27 -2.97 -18.96
N ALA A 22 11.81 -2.43 -17.83
CA ALA A 22 10.92 -3.13 -16.90
C ALA A 22 9.61 -3.58 -17.58
N VAL A 23 9.02 -2.74 -18.43
CA VAL A 23 7.85 -3.09 -19.23
C VAL A 23 8.18 -4.22 -20.21
N SER A 24 9.30 -4.10 -20.95
CA SER A 24 9.71 -5.10 -21.93
C SER A 24 9.99 -6.49 -21.32
N LEU A 25 10.42 -6.53 -20.06
CA LEU A 25 10.68 -7.75 -19.30
C LEU A 25 9.42 -8.31 -18.61
N GLY A 26 8.26 -7.66 -18.75
CA GLY A 26 7.02 -8.07 -18.10
C GLY A 26 7.01 -7.85 -16.58
N LEU A 27 7.90 -6.98 -16.06
CA LEU A 27 7.96 -6.64 -14.65
C LEU A 27 6.90 -5.60 -14.25
N ALA A 28 6.49 -4.74 -15.18
CA ALA A 28 5.43 -3.77 -14.94
C ALA A 28 4.06 -4.47 -14.86
N ASP A 29 3.35 -4.28 -13.75
CA ASP A 29 2.04 -4.90 -13.50
C ASP A 29 2.04 -6.45 -13.57
N GLY A 30 3.21 -7.06 -13.41
CA GLY A 30 3.42 -8.50 -13.45
C GLY A 30 2.65 -9.29 -12.40
N GLU A 31 2.62 -10.62 -12.57
CA GLU A 31 2.05 -11.54 -11.59
C GLU A 31 3.06 -11.78 -10.46
N TRP A 32 2.70 -11.37 -9.25
CA TRP A 32 3.51 -11.53 -8.06
C TRP A 32 3.25 -12.86 -7.37
N TYR A 33 4.31 -13.47 -6.80
CA TYR A 33 4.14 -14.62 -5.91
C TYR A 33 3.20 -14.28 -4.74
N ARG A 34 2.33 -15.25 -4.40
CA ARG A 34 1.45 -15.17 -3.23
C ARG A 34 1.41 -16.53 -2.52
N PRO A 35 1.61 -16.58 -1.19
CA PRO A 35 1.56 -17.83 -0.45
C PRO A 35 0.12 -18.34 -0.36
N PRO A 36 -0.08 -19.67 -0.31
CA PRO A 36 -1.40 -20.24 -0.11
C PRO A 36 -1.93 -19.89 1.28
N ILE A 37 -3.20 -19.51 1.33
CA ILE A 37 -3.96 -19.25 2.56
C ILE A 37 -5.40 -19.65 2.33
N ASP A 38 -6.04 -20.22 3.34
CA ASP A 38 -7.47 -20.53 3.30
C ASP A 38 -8.29 -19.24 3.04
N PRO A 39 -9.18 -19.20 2.02
CA PRO A 39 -9.92 -17.99 1.67
C PRO A 39 -10.86 -17.50 2.77
N ASP A 40 -11.47 -18.39 3.55
CA ASP A 40 -12.32 -18.01 4.69
C ASP A 40 -11.47 -17.34 5.78
N ARG A 41 -10.30 -17.91 6.05
CA ARG A 41 -9.34 -17.38 7.00
C ARG A 41 -8.81 -16.01 6.59
N LEU A 42 -8.43 -15.83 5.32
CA LEU A 42 -8.00 -14.54 4.80
C LEU A 42 -9.10 -13.48 4.94
N ARG A 43 -10.35 -13.83 4.62
CA ARG A 43 -11.51 -12.93 4.81
C ARG A 43 -11.70 -12.52 6.28
N GLU A 44 -11.51 -13.44 7.22
CA GLU A 44 -11.53 -13.13 8.65
C GLU A 44 -10.43 -12.12 9.01
N LEU A 45 -9.20 -12.34 8.54
CA LEU A 45 -8.05 -11.47 8.81
C LEU A 45 -8.21 -10.08 8.20
N MET A 46 -8.86 -9.95 7.02
CA MET A 46 -9.17 -8.67 6.36
C MET A 46 -10.28 -7.87 7.07
N THR A 47 -10.90 -8.41 8.12
CA THR A 47 -12.00 -7.72 8.81
C THR A 47 -11.51 -6.51 9.61
N ARG A 48 -11.94 -5.32 9.18
CA ARG A 48 -11.59 -4.04 9.83
C ARG A 48 -12.38 -3.79 11.11
N ARG A 49 -11.75 -3.18 12.10
CA ARG A 49 -12.34 -2.86 13.41
C ARG A 49 -11.94 -1.46 13.87
N ASN A 50 -12.91 -0.67 14.34
CA ASN A 50 -12.63 0.67 14.88
C ASN A 50 -11.88 0.63 16.21
N GLY A 51 -12.18 -0.35 17.08
CA GLY A 51 -11.66 -0.38 18.46
C GLY A 51 -10.13 -0.28 18.56
N PRO A 52 -9.35 -1.17 17.91
CA PRO A 52 -7.89 -1.11 17.94
C PRO A 52 -7.33 0.22 17.42
N ALA A 53 -7.84 0.70 16.28
CA ALA A 53 -7.35 1.94 15.67
C ALA A 53 -7.71 3.19 16.50
N ILE A 54 -8.91 3.25 17.10
CA ILE A 54 -9.29 4.32 18.04
C ILE A 54 -8.33 4.34 19.22
N ARG A 55 -8.10 3.18 19.87
CA ARG A 55 -7.20 3.07 21.01
C ARG A 55 -5.80 3.54 20.63
N ASP A 56 -5.23 3.03 19.54
CA ASP A 56 -3.84 3.30 19.18
C ASP A 56 -3.63 4.74 18.69
N THR A 57 -4.64 5.33 18.08
CA THR A 57 -4.66 6.75 17.69
C THR A 57 -4.80 7.65 18.93
N ALA A 58 -5.72 7.35 19.83
CA ALA A 58 -5.92 8.13 21.06
C ALA A 58 -4.67 8.09 21.96
N LEU A 59 -4.06 6.92 22.14
CA LEU A 59 -2.81 6.77 22.88
C LEU A 59 -1.67 7.56 22.25
N TRP A 60 -1.55 7.53 20.91
CA TRP A 60 -0.54 8.33 20.22
C TRP A 60 -0.74 9.83 20.39
N ILE A 61 -1.97 10.32 20.23
CA ILE A 61 -2.31 11.74 20.43
C ILE A 61 -2.03 12.15 21.88
N LEU A 62 -2.40 11.31 22.86
CA LEU A 62 -2.11 11.56 24.27
C LEU A 62 -0.59 11.64 24.52
N LEU A 63 0.18 10.68 24.02
CA LEU A 63 1.64 10.68 24.14
C LEU A 63 2.26 11.91 23.48
N LEU A 64 1.77 12.30 22.30
CA LEU A 64 2.23 13.49 21.59
C LEU A 64 1.93 14.77 22.39
N ALA A 65 0.74 14.88 22.97
CA ALA A 65 0.35 16.01 23.81
C ALA A 65 1.18 16.09 25.10
N VAL A 66 1.37 14.97 25.79
CA VAL A 66 2.20 14.89 27.00
C VAL A 66 3.65 15.22 26.69
N ALA A 67 4.24 14.62 25.64
CA ALA A 67 5.60 14.92 25.23
C ALA A 67 5.75 16.39 24.82
N GLY A 68 4.75 16.97 24.16
CA GLY A 68 4.74 18.37 23.79
C GLY A 68 4.69 19.30 25.00
N ALA A 69 3.83 19.00 25.99
CA ALA A 69 3.78 19.75 27.24
C ALA A 69 5.10 19.67 28.02
N LEU A 70 5.71 18.49 28.09
CA LEU A 70 7.04 18.31 28.71
C LEU A 70 8.12 19.10 27.96
N ALA A 71 8.11 19.09 26.62
CA ALA A 71 9.04 19.86 25.81
C ALA A 71 8.88 21.37 26.02
N PHE A 72 7.65 21.85 26.16
CA PHE A 72 7.36 23.25 26.46
C PHE A 72 7.85 23.65 27.85
N VAL A 73 7.56 22.85 28.89
CA VAL A 73 8.03 23.11 30.26
C VAL A 73 9.56 23.05 30.37
N ALA A 74 10.21 22.25 29.53
CA ALA A 74 11.66 22.11 29.51
C ALA A 74 12.40 23.28 28.84
N LEU A 75 11.69 24.21 28.16
CA LEU A 75 12.28 25.39 27.54
C LEU A 75 13.12 26.18 28.56
N GLY A 76 14.34 26.58 28.16
CA GLY A 76 15.29 27.26 29.03
C GLY A 76 16.15 26.34 29.92
N SER A 77 15.99 25.01 29.79
CA SER A 77 16.81 24.01 30.49
C SER A 77 17.46 23.01 29.52
N TRP A 78 18.46 22.25 29.98
CA TRP A 78 19.08 21.17 29.19
C TRP A 78 18.13 20.02 28.86
N TRP A 79 17.02 19.87 29.59
CA TRP A 79 16.00 18.85 29.32
C TRP A 79 15.21 19.10 28.03
N VAL A 80 15.32 20.28 27.44
CA VAL A 80 14.66 20.65 26.18
C VAL A 80 15.05 19.69 25.05
N ILE A 81 16.31 19.26 24.99
CA ILE A 81 16.84 18.41 23.92
C ILE A 81 16.18 17.03 23.93
N PRO A 82 16.26 16.22 25.01
CA PRO A 82 15.60 14.92 25.04
C PRO A 82 14.07 15.03 24.96
N ALA A 83 13.46 16.08 25.51
CA ALA A 83 12.01 16.27 25.43
C ALA A 83 11.53 16.51 23.98
N PHE A 84 12.19 17.41 23.23
CA PHE A 84 11.88 17.59 21.81
C PHE A 84 12.26 16.38 20.97
N ALA A 85 13.32 15.63 21.30
CA ALA A 85 13.64 14.38 20.59
C ALA A 85 12.48 13.36 20.68
N VAL A 86 11.87 13.20 21.86
CA VAL A 86 10.70 12.33 22.07
C VAL A 86 9.47 12.88 21.34
N TYR A 87 9.18 14.17 21.50
CA TYR A 87 8.06 14.80 20.81
C TYR A 87 8.18 14.68 19.28
N GLY A 88 9.37 14.92 18.74
CA GLY A 88 9.67 14.75 17.31
C GLY A 88 9.50 13.33 16.84
N ALA A 89 9.99 12.34 17.60
CA ALA A 89 9.80 10.93 17.25
C ALA A 89 8.31 10.56 17.18
N LEU A 90 7.49 11.05 18.12
CA LEU A 90 6.04 10.86 18.08
C LEU A 90 5.38 11.63 16.94
N TYR A 91 5.88 12.83 16.62
CA TYR A 91 5.33 13.67 15.55
C TYR A 91 5.65 13.10 14.17
N GLY A 92 6.93 12.99 13.81
CA GLY A 92 7.36 12.52 12.49
C GLY A 92 7.36 10.99 12.41
N GLY A 93 8.14 10.35 13.28
CA GLY A 93 8.34 8.90 13.26
C GLY A 93 7.06 8.07 13.40
N ALA A 94 6.25 8.32 14.43
CA ALA A 94 5.02 7.56 14.64
C ALA A 94 3.88 7.98 13.71
N ALA A 95 3.97 9.13 13.02
CA ALA A 95 3.03 9.51 11.98
C ALA A 95 3.21 8.67 10.71
N ASP A 96 4.42 8.26 10.34
CA ASP A 96 4.69 7.48 9.12
C ASP A 96 3.85 6.20 8.95
N PRO A 97 3.84 5.25 9.91
CA PRO A 97 2.99 4.06 9.80
C PRO A 97 1.48 4.40 9.82
N ARG A 98 1.10 5.54 10.42
CA ARG A 98 -0.29 6.02 10.42
C ARG A 98 -0.65 6.61 9.07
N TRP A 99 0.24 7.36 8.43
CA TRP A 99 0.10 7.80 7.04
C TRP A 99 -0.06 6.58 6.12
N HIS A 100 0.77 5.57 6.29
CA HIS A 100 0.76 4.38 5.46
C HIS A 100 -0.57 3.59 5.60
N GLU A 101 -0.88 3.13 6.80
CA GLU A 101 -2.03 2.25 7.06
C GLU A 101 -3.38 2.94 6.82
N ASN A 102 -3.51 4.22 7.21
CA ASN A 102 -4.73 4.97 6.94
C ASN A 102 -4.82 5.40 5.47
N GLY A 103 -3.69 5.47 4.76
CA GLY A 103 -3.62 5.64 3.31
C GLY A 103 -4.28 4.49 2.56
N HIS A 104 -4.05 3.25 3.00
CA HIS A 104 -4.76 2.06 2.52
C HIS A 104 -6.25 2.06 2.91
N GLY A 105 -6.58 2.68 4.03
CA GLY A 105 -7.94 2.77 4.57
C GLY A 105 -8.34 1.52 5.36
N THR A 106 -7.35 0.74 5.82
CA THR A 106 -7.53 -0.55 6.50
C THR A 106 -7.58 -0.40 8.02
N ALA A 107 -7.01 0.67 8.58
CA ALA A 107 -6.91 0.86 10.03
C ALA A 107 -8.29 0.86 10.71
N PHE A 108 -9.23 1.66 10.21
CA PHE A 108 -10.60 1.76 10.74
C PHE A 108 -11.61 1.04 9.84
N LYS A 109 -12.69 0.54 10.46
CA LYS A 109 -13.88 0.06 9.75
C LYS A 109 -14.66 1.22 9.15
N THR A 110 -14.85 2.30 9.92
CA THR A 110 -15.46 3.54 9.43
C THR A 110 -14.46 4.28 8.55
N ARG A 111 -14.93 4.88 7.47
CA ARG A 111 -14.04 5.48 6.45
C ARG A 111 -13.41 6.80 6.88
N TRP A 112 -14.23 7.75 7.31
CA TRP A 112 -13.76 9.12 7.60
C TRP A 112 -12.61 9.21 8.61
N PRO A 113 -12.49 8.36 9.66
CA PRO A 113 -11.36 8.41 10.58
C PRO A 113 -10.03 8.05 9.89
N ASN A 114 -10.03 7.12 8.92
CA ASN A 114 -8.83 6.85 8.13
C ASN A 114 -8.41 8.12 7.40
N ASP A 115 -9.33 8.81 6.72
CA ASP A 115 -9.00 10.02 5.96
C ASP A 115 -8.50 11.16 6.86
N VAL A 116 -9.06 11.33 8.06
CA VAL A 116 -8.60 12.33 9.02
C VAL A 116 -7.20 12.03 9.53
N VAL A 117 -6.95 10.80 10.00
CA VAL A 117 -5.62 10.41 10.51
C VAL A 117 -4.60 10.44 9.37
N TYR A 118 -4.99 10.02 8.17
CA TYR A 118 -4.17 10.11 6.97
C TYR A 118 -3.76 11.55 6.67
N MET A 119 -4.70 12.48 6.63
CA MET A 119 -4.44 13.90 6.35
C MET A 119 -3.49 14.53 7.37
N VAL A 120 -3.73 14.26 8.67
CA VAL A 120 -2.88 14.76 9.76
C VAL A 120 -1.46 14.19 9.64
N ALA A 121 -1.33 12.87 9.47
CA ALA A 121 -0.03 12.23 9.32
C ALA A 121 0.71 12.69 8.06
N SER A 122 0.00 12.87 6.95
CA SER A 122 0.50 13.47 5.71
C SER A 122 1.13 14.83 5.96
N PHE A 123 0.41 15.73 6.63
CA PHE A 123 0.94 17.06 6.98
C PHE A 123 2.18 16.96 7.87
N MET A 124 2.14 16.09 8.89
CA MET A 124 3.25 15.89 9.82
C MET A 124 4.53 15.37 9.13
N LEU A 125 4.40 14.72 7.98
CA LEU A 125 5.51 14.18 7.18
C LEU A 125 5.85 15.04 5.96
N LEU A 126 5.19 16.18 5.76
CA LEU A 126 5.29 17.02 4.55
C LEU A 126 4.85 16.30 3.27
N ARG A 127 4.03 15.25 3.39
CA ARG A 127 3.55 14.40 2.29
C ARG A 127 2.18 14.86 1.82
N GLU A 128 2.11 15.49 0.65
CA GLU A 128 0.85 15.82 -0.02
C GLU A 128 -0.05 14.57 -0.19
N PRO A 129 -1.25 14.53 0.42
CA PRO A 129 -2.05 13.31 0.55
C PRO A 129 -2.35 12.60 -0.76
N THR A 130 -2.79 13.33 -1.80
CA THR A 130 -3.17 12.70 -3.07
C THR A 130 -1.95 12.14 -3.79
N LEU A 131 -0.89 12.94 -3.95
CA LEU A 131 0.40 12.55 -4.54
C LEU A 131 0.91 11.26 -3.90
N TRP A 132 1.05 11.28 -2.58
CA TRP A 132 1.70 10.21 -1.84
C TRP A 132 0.85 8.94 -1.76
N ARG A 133 -0.49 9.06 -1.84
CA ARG A 133 -1.35 7.88 -1.98
C ARG A 133 -1.12 7.17 -3.32
N TRP A 134 -0.95 7.91 -4.41
CA TRP A 134 -0.67 7.33 -5.73
C TRP A 134 0.74 6.77 -5.83
N SER A 135 1.74 7.50 -5.32
CA SER A 135 3.12 7.00 -5.17
C SER A 135 3.14 5.66 -4.44
N HIS A 136 2.45 5.59 -3.31
CA HIS A 136 2.47 4.40 -2.47
C HIS A 136 1.69 3.21 -3.05
N VAL A 137 0.58 3.50 -3.75
CA VAL A 137 -0.09 2.48 -4.57
C VAL A 137 0.86 1.93 -5.63
N ARG A 138 1.65 2.79 -6.29
CA ARG A 138 2.63 2.39 -7.31
C ARG A 138 3.72 1.51 -6.72
N HIS A 139 4.21 1.86 -5.53
CA HIS A 139 5.17 1.06 -4.77
C HIS A 139 4.64 -0.35 -4.50
N HIS A 140 3.38 -0.49 -4.08
CA HIS A 140 2.77 -1.82 -3.91
C HIS A 140 2.54 -2.61 -5.21
N SER A 141 2.34 -1.91 -6.34
CA SER A 141 2.24 -2.57 -7.65
C SER A 141 3.56 -3.16 -8.11
N ASP A 142 4.63 -2.37 -7.96
CA ASP A 142 5.92 -2.59 -8.63
C ASP A 142 7.07 -2.50 -7.60
N THR A 143 6.93 -3.14 -6.43
CA THR A 143 7.84 -3.00 -5.28
C THR A 143 9.30 -3.26 -5.66
N ILE A 144 10.15 -2.25 -5.56
CA ILE A 144 11.58 -2.29 -5.96
C ILE A 144 11.79 -2.76 -7.42
N ILE A 145 10.85 -2.45 -8.32
CA ILE A 145 11.10 -2.55 -9.77
C ILE A 145 11.74 -1.22 -10.22
N VAL A 146 12.97 -1.30 -10.71
CA VAL A 146 13.78 -0.13 -11.06
C VAL A 146 13.15 0.62 -12.23
N GLY A 147 13.01 1.95 -12.09
CA GLY A 147 12.33 2.80 -13.06
C GLY A 147 10.81 2.72 -13.02
N ARG A 148 10.23 2.00 -12.05
CA ARG A 148 8.77 1.87 -11.88
C ARG A 148 8.30 2.27 -10.48
N ASP A 149 9.07 1.96 -9.44
CA ASP A 149 8.78 2.28 -8.04
C ASP A 149 9.33 3.68 -7.64
N PRO A 150 8.45 4.65 -7.32
CA PRO A 150 8.87 5.99 -6.88
C PRO A 150 9.48 6.01 -5.47
N GLU A 151 9.36 4.94 -4.68
CA GLU A 151 9.72 4.92 -3.26
C GLU A 151 11.05 4.21 -2.97
N ILE A 152 11.83 3.84 -4.00
CA ILE A 152 13.17 3.26 -3.84
C ILE A 152 14.12 4.26 -3.16
N SER A 153 14.39 4.00 -1.88
CA SER A 153 15.20 4.88 -1.03
C SER A 153 16.70 4.51 -1.00
N PHE A 154 17.09 3.35 -1.54
CA PHE A 154 18.44 2.80 -1.45
C PHE A 154 18.98 2.39 -2.83
N PRO A 155 19.26 3.35 -3.72
CA PRO A 155 19.72 3.06 -5.07
C PRO A 155 21.13 2.43 -5.07
N ARG A 156 21.44 1.73 -6.17
CA ARG A 156 22.70 1.00 -6.38
C ARG A 156 23.50 1.62 -7.55
N PRO A 157 24.80 1.94 -7.35
CA PRO A 157 25.59 1.72 -6.16
C PRO A 157 25.20 2.61 -4.98
N PHE A 158 25.15 2.01 -3.80
CA PHE A 158 24.72 2.72 -2.59
C PHE A 158 25.80 3.69 -2.09
N ARG A 159 25.37 4.89 -1.68
CA ARG A 159 26.25 5.97 -1.20
C ARG A 159 25.98 6.28 0.27
N PHE A 160 26.80 5.77 1.19
CA PHE A 160 26.62 5.99 2.65
C PHE A 160 26.44 7.46 3.07
N GLY A 161 27.11 8.39 2.38
CA GLY A 161 26.98 9.82 2.66
C GLY A 161 25.58 10.39 2.42
N SER A 162 24.71 9.71 1.66
CA SER A 162 23.35 10.17 1.40
C SER A 162 22.37 9.87 2.54
N VAL A 163 22.69 8.96 3.46
CA VAL A 163 21.74 8.52 4.51
C VAL A 163 21.78 9.38 5.76
N LEU A 164 22.97 9.77 6.24
CA LEU A 164 23.08 10.50 7.51
C LEU A 164 22.30 11.83 7.53
N PRO A 165 22.34 12.68 6.49
CA PRO A 165 21.56 13.92 6.47
C PRO A 165 20.05 13.68 6.50
N ASN A 166 19.59 12.53 6.02
CA ASN A 166 18.18 12.18 5.98
C ASN A 166 17.59 11.84 7.35
N TYR A 167 18.40 11.48 8.36
CA TYR A 167 17.94 11.34 9.75
C TYR A 167 17.41 12.65 10.36
N LEU A 168 17.76 13.80 9.76
CA LEU A 168 17.26 15.14 10.09
C LEU A 168 16.45 15.76 8.94
N ASN A 169 16.03 14.94 7.97
CA ASN A 169 15.33 15.35 6.75
C ASN A 169 16.03 16.45 5.93
N LEU A 170 17.36 16.54 5.99
CA LEU A 170 18.11 17.66 5.37
C LEU A 170 18.23 17.56 3.84
N VAL A 171 17.88 16.40 3.25
CA VAL A 171 17.84 16.20 1.80
C VAL A 171 16.39 16.10 1.33
N SER A 172 15.65 15.10 1.82
CA SER A 172 14.25 14.90 1.40
C SER A 172 13.32 16.03 1.85
N GLY A 173 13.52 16.64 3.01
CA GLY A 173 12.66 17.71 3.54
C GLY A 173 12.63 18.95 2.64
N PRO A 174 13.77 19.56 2.30
CA PRO A 174 13.81 20.67 1.35
C PRO A 174 13.28 20.32 -0.03
N GLN A 175 13.50 19.10 -0.52
CA GLN A 175 12.95 18.62 -1.80
C GLN A 175 11.42 18.57 -1.76
N MET A 176 10.84 17.99 -0.69
CA MET A 176 9.40 17.91 -0.46
C MET A 176 8.77 19.29 -0.31
N LEU A 177 9.38 20.20 0.46
CA LEU A 177 8.91 21.58 0.59
C LEU A 177 8.96 22.34 -0.74
N THR A 178 10.04 22.17 -1.51
CA THR A 178 10.19 22.82 -2.82
C THR A 178 9.13 22.31 -3.80
N ARG A 179 8.92 20.98 -3.85
CA ARG A 179 7.85 20.35 -4.62
C ARG A 179 6.48 20.89 -4.21
N MET A 180 6.19 20.91 -2.92
CA MET A 180 4.92 21.41 -2.38
C MET A 180 4.68 22.89 -2.72
N VAL A 181 5.71 23.75 -2.69
CA VAL A 181 5.58 25.16 -3.12
C VAL A 181 5.33 25.27 -4.61
N LYS A 182 6.00 24.47 -5.45
CA LYS A 182 5.75 24.40 -6.90
C LYS A 182 4.31 23.96 -7.19
N HIS A 183 3.82 22.91 -6.52
CA HIS A 183 2.45 22.44 -6.62
C HIS A 183 1.45 23.51 -6.15
N ALA A 184 1.73 24.21 -5.05
CA ALA A 184 0.87 25.29 -4.56
C ALA A 184 0.76 26.46 -5.55
N ALA A 185 1.83 26.74 -6.30
CA ALA A 185 1.87 27.70 -7.39
C ALA A 185 1.16 27.23 -8.68
N GLY A 186 0.74 25.97 -8.74
CA GLY A 186 0.00 25.38 -9.88
C GLY A 186 0.85 24.56 -10.85
N THR A 187 2.14 24.37 -10.56
CA THR A 187 3.06 23.64 -11.44
C THR A 187 3.29 22.22 -10.92
N ILE A 188 2.71 21.21 -11.59
CA ILE A 188 2.91 19.79 -11.29
C ILE A 188 4.21 19.28 -11.95
N ASP A 189 5.10 18.64 -11.16
CA ASP A 189 6.36 18.07 -11.64
C ASP A 189 6.21 16.76 -12.44
N GLU A 190 7.29 16.36 -13.10
CA GLU A 190 7.33 15.21 -14.03
C GLU A 190 7.04 13.88 -13.32
N ASP A 191 7.71 13.59 -12.21
CA ASP A 191 7.47 12.37 -11.41
C ASP A 191 5.98 12.26 -11.05
N THR A 192 5.38 13.35 -10.59
CA THR A 192 3.97 13.39 -10.20
C THR A 192 3.05 13.06 -11.38
N ARG A 193 3.36 13.54 -12.59
CA ARG A 193 2.56 13.27 -13.79
C ARG A 193 2.59 11.81 -14.22
N GLU A 194 3.65 11.08 -13.88
CA GLU A 194 3.82 9.68 -14.27
C GLU A 194 2.82 8.75 -13.57
N PHE A 195 2.52 9.00 -12.29
CA PHE A 195 1.66 8.10 -11.50
C PHE A 195 0.41 8.77 -10.91
N VAL A 196 0.31 10.10 -10.93
CA VAL A 196 -0.93 10.80 -10.56
C VAL A 196 -1.73 11.15 -11.82
N PRO A 197 -3.00 10.73 -11.91
CA PRO A 197 -3.88 11.15 -12.99
C PRO A 197 -4.08 12.66 -13.10
N GLU A 198 -4.18 13.18 -14.32
CA GLU A 198 -4.37 14.62 -14.55
C GLU A 198 -5.64 15.16 -13.88
N GLU A 199 -6.70 14.37 -13.82
CA GLU A 199 -7.94 14.78 -13.18
C GLU A 199 -7.83 14.94 -11.64
N GLU A 200 -6.75 14.43 -11.02
CA GLU A 200 -6.44 14.63 -9.60
C GLU A 200 -5.52 15.84 -9.35
N PHE A 201 -4.93 16.46 -10.39
CA PHE A 201 -4.02 17.61 -10.21
C PHE A 201 -4.67 18.80 -9.47
N PRO A 202 -5.93 19.18 -9.72
CA PRO A 202 -6.57 20.25 -8.95
C PRO A 202 -6.65 19.95 -7.45
N ARG A 203 -6.71 18.67 -7.08
CA ARG A 203 -6.71 18.23 -5.68
C ARG A 203 -5.32 18.33 -5.07
N VAL A 204 -4.28 17.86 -5.78
CA VAL A 204 -2.87 18.00 -5.37
C VAL A 204 -2.54 19.48 -5.11
N ILE A 205 -2.86 20.37 -6.05
CA ILE A 205 -2.62 21.82 -5.91
C ILE A 205 -3.32 22.40 -4.68
N ARG A 206 -4.56 22.00 -4.41
CA ARG A 206 -5.33 22.49 -3.26
C ARG A 206 -4.72 22.02 -1.94
N GLU A 207 -4.35 20.75 -1.85
CA GLU A 207 -3.69 20.17 -0.68
C GLU A 207 -2.35 20.88 -0.41
N ALA A 208 -1.54 21.08 -1.45
CA ALA A 208 -0.29 21.83 -1.39
C ALA A 208 -0.49 23.26 -0.85
N ARG A 209 -1.49 23.99 -1.39
CA ARG A 209 -1.84 25.34 -0.92
C ARG A 209 -2.20 25.36 0.56
N VAL A 210 -3.04 24.41 1.01
CA VAL A 210 -3.42 24.32 2.42
C VAL A 210 -2.20 24.07 3.30
N PHE A 211 -1.32 23.14 2.92
CA PHE A 211 -0.12 22.84 3.71
C PHE A 211 0.85 24.03 3.76
N VAL A 212 1.10 24.68 2.62
CA VAL A 212 1.92 25.90 2.54
C VAL A 212 1.33 27.02 3.37
N LEU A 213 0.00 27.22 3.35
CA LEU A 213 -0.66 28.24 4.17
C LEU A 213 -0.52 27.97 5.66
N ILE A 214 -0.65 26.70 6.11
CA ILE A 214 -0.45 26.33 7.51
C ILE A 214 1.00 26.61 7.92
N LEU A 215 1.99 26.17 7.13
CA LEU A 215 3.40 26.40 7.42
C LEU A 215 3.75 27.91 7.43
N ALA A 216 3.23 28.67 6.47
CA ALA A 216 3.40 30.12 6.41
C ALA A 216 2.77 30.82 7.61
N ALA A 217 1.57 30.40 8.05
CA ALA A 217 0.92 30.93 9.25
C ALA A 217 1.76 30.68 10.51
N VAL A 218 2.41 29.52 10.63
CA VAL A 218 3.32 29.23 11.75
C VAL A 218 4.57 30.13 11.71
N VAL A 219 5.11 30.40 10.52
CA VAL A 219 6.24 31.35 10.36
C VAL A 219 5.82 32.77 10.74
N VAL A 220 4.66 33.24 10.27
CA VAL A 220 4.10 34.54 10.64
C VAL A 220 3.87 34.62 12.15
N TRP A 221 3.37 33.54 12.77
CA TRP A 221 3.23 33.47 14.23
C TRP A 221 4.57 33.62 14.93
N CYS A 222 5.62 32.90 14.49
CA CYS A 222 6.96 33.04 15.05
C CYS A 222 7.49 34.48 14.99
N ILE A 223 7.30 35.15 13.85
CA ILE A 223 7.71 36.55 13.64
C ILE A 223 6.93 37.47 14.59
N ALA A 224 5.61 37.30 14.68
CA ALA A 224 4.73 38.14 15.48
C ALA A 224 5.08 38.12 16.98
N ILE A 225 5.56 36.99 17.48
CA ILE A 225 5.93 36.84 18.91
C ILE A 225 7.45 36.91 19.15
N GLY A 226 8.26 37.07 18.10
CA GLY A 226 9.73 37.08 18.20
C GLY A 226 10.33 35.77 18.74
N SER A 227 9.71 34.61 18.48
CA SER A 227 10.14 33.32 19.04
C SER A 227 9.96 32.17 18.03
N ILE A 228 10.93 31.25 18.01
CA ILE A 228 10.91 30.03 17.18
C ILE A 228 9.99 28.94 17.76
N VAL A 229 9.50 29.10 18.99
CA VAL A 229 8.77 28.05 19.71
C VAL A 229 7.62 27.44 18.89
N PRO A 230 6.76 28.19 18.18
CA PRO A 230 5.71 27.58 17.35
C PRO A 230 6.26 26.62 16.28
N LEU A 231 7.39 26.97 15.64
CA LEU A 231 8.06 26.10 14.66
C LEU A 231 8.61 24.82 15.30
N LEU A 232 9.03 24.86 16.57
CA LEU A 232 9.46 23.66 17.30
C LEU A 232 8.30 22.69 17.54
N PHE A 233 7.05 23.12 17.44
CA PHE A 233 5.87 22.24 17.57
C PHE A 233 5.21 21.92 16.23
N ILE A 234 5.36 22.75 15.21
CA ILE A 234 4.72 22.56 13.90
C ILE A 234 5.72 22.87 12.78
N GLY A 235 5.94 21.90 11.88
CA GLY A 235 6.89 22.03 10.77
C GLY A 235 8.28 21.47 11.08
N LEU A 236 9.03 22.03 12.04
CA LEU A 236 10.37 21.50 12.38
C LEU A 236 10.37 20.06 12.93
N PRO A 237 9.33 19.56 13.62
CA PRO A 237 9.30 18.14 14.01
C PRO A 237 9.37 17.18 12.80
N SER A 238 8.96 17.61 11.61
CA SER A 238 9.13 16.87 10.35
C SER A 238 10.60 16.75 9.91
N PHE A 239 11.51 17.50 10.55
CA PHE A 239 12.95 17.45 10.33
C PHE A 239 13.65 16.71 11.47
N TYR A 240 13.58 17.24 12.69
CA TYR A 240 14.33 16.65 13.81
C TYR A 240 13.68 15.35 14.35
N GLY A 241 12.43 15.05 13.98
CA GLY A 241 11.68 13.87 14.39
C GLY A 241 11.67 12.71 13.40
N VAL A 242 12.16 12.92 12.18
CA VAL A 242 12.10 11.91 11.09
C VAL A 242 13.06 10.74 11.30
N TRP A 243 14.02 10.86 12.21
CA TRP A 243 15.01 9.81 12.50
C TRP A 243 14.37 8.45 12.76
N MET A 244 13.19 8.42 13.39
CA MET A 244 12.49 7.17 13.69
C MET A 244 11.76 6.60 12.45
N VAL A 245 11.39 7.43 11.47
CA VAL A 245 10.96 6.93 10.15
C VAL A 245 12.10 6.15 9.52
N TRP A 246 13.29 6.74 9.44
CA TRP A 246 14.47 6.06 8.90
C TRP A 246 14.89 4.83 9.70
N PHE A 247 14.68 4.85 11.02
CA PHE A 247 14.91 3.70 11.87
C PHE A 247 14.07 2.48 11.48
N PHE A 248 12.81 2.70 11.10
CA PHE A 248 11.91 1.61 10.68
C PHE A 248 12.00 1.33 9.17
N ALA A 249 11.97 2.36 8.33
CA ALA A 249 11.90 2.25 6.87
C ALA A 249 13.10 1.48 6.28
N ILE A 250 14.31 1.69 6.82
CA ILE A 250 15.50 0.94 6.35
C ILE A 250 15.34 -0.57 6.52
N THR A 251 14.53 -1.01 7.49
CA THR A 251 14.35 -2.44 7.76
C THR A 251 13.48 -3.15 6.74
N GLN A 252 12.66 -2.40 5.99
CA GLN A 252 11.67 -2.92 5.03
C GLN A 252 12.35 -3.56 3.80
N HIS A 253 13.09 -2.75 3.05
CA HIS A 253 13.57 -3.08 1.69
C HIS A 253 15.09 -2.95 1.52
N ALA A 254 15.79 -2.24 2.41
CA ALA A 254 17.19 -1.92 2.18
C ALA A 254 18.06 -3.19 2.06
N GLY A 255 18.89 -3.20 1.01
CA GLY A 255 19.81 -4.29 0.69
C GLY A 255 19.17 -5.50 0.01
N LEU A 256 17.85 -5.51 -0.23
CA LEU A 256 17.11 -6.62 -0.83
C LEU A 256 16.99 -6.49 -2.35
N ASN A 257 16.66 -7.61 -3.00
CA ASN A 257 16.65 -7.74 -4.45
C ASN A 257 15.73 -6.71 -5.12
N GLU A 258 16.18 -6.18 -6.25
CA GLU A 258 15.40 -5.32 -7.15
C GLU A 258 14.96 -6.17 -8.36
N ASP A 259 13.92 -5.75 -9.08
CA ASP A 259 13.47 -6.39 -10.33
C ASP A 259 13.02 -7.86 -10.18
N VAL A 260 12.43 -8.23 -9.03
CA VAL A 260 11.91 -9.58 -8.76
C VAL A 260 10.44 -9.54 -8.36
N LEU A 261 9.58 -10.25 -9.10
CA LEU A 261 8.12 -10.39 -8.84
C LEU A 261 7.79 -11.36 -7.68
N ASP A 262 8.55 -11.28 -6.59
CA ASP A 262 8.33 -12.05 -5.38
C ASP A 262 8.82 -11.26 -4.15
N HIS A 263 7.86 -10.79 -3.36
CA HIS A 263 8.12 -9.97 -2.17
C HIS A 263 9.04 -10.67 -1.15
N ARG A 264 9.14 -12.00 -1.16
CA ARG A 264 10.04 -12.74 -0.26
C ARG A 264 11.51 -12.39 -0.49
N PHE A 265 11.87 -11.93 -1.69
CA PHE A 265 13.22 -11.48 -2.03
C PHE A 265 13.42 -9.97 -1.85
N SER A 266 12.38 -9.16 -2.03
CA SER A 266 12.46 -7.68 -1.99
C SER A 266 12.03 -7.06 -0.65
N THR A 267 11.42 -7.83 0.25
CA THR A 267 10.81 -7.31 1.50
C THR A 267 11.19 -8.15 2.72
N ARG A 268 11.17 -7.55 3.93
CA ARG A 268 11.59 -8.21 5.18
C ARG A 268 10.58 -8.07 6.31
N THR A 269 10.48 -9.13 7.11
CA THR A 269 9.85 -9.09 8.45
C THR A 269 10.91 -9.10 9.55
N VAL A 270 10.69 -8.25 10.57
CA VAL A 270 11.61 -8.06 11.69
C VAL A 270 10.83 -8.17 13.00
N TYR A 271 11.29 -8.98 13.94
CA TYR A 271 10.71 -8.99 15.27
C TYR A 271 11.13 -7.76 16.08
N MET A 272 10.12 -7.13 16.69
CA MET A 272 10.26 -5.91 17.48
C MET A 272 9.55 -6.05 18.82
N ASN A 273 10.02 -5.29 19.81
CA ASN A 273 9.40 -5.23 21.14
C ASN A 273 8.02 -4.53 21.08
N PRO A 274 7.16 -4.68 22.11
CA PRO A 274 5.81 -4.11 22.10
C PRO A 274 5.74 -2.59 21.89
N VAL A 275 6.73 -1.82 22.37
CA VAL A 275 6.76 -0.36 22.21
C VAL A 275 6.97 0.00 20.74
N PHE A 276 7.96 -0.62 20.09
CA PHE A 276 8.20 -0.39 18.66
C PHE A 276 7.05 -0.89 17.80
N ARG A 277 6.43 -2.01 18.15
CA ARG A 277 5.23 -2.50 17.45
C ARG A 277 4.04 -1.54 17.57
N PHE A 278 3.89 -0.86 18.71
CA PHE A 278 2.88 0.20 18.85
C PHE A 278 3.24 1.45 18.02
N LEU A 279 4.47 1.93 18.13
CA LEU A 279 4.92 3.12 17.41
C LEU A 279 4.85 2.92 15.89
N TYR A 280 5.20 1.72 15.43
CA TYR A 280 5.26 1.31 14.03
C TYR A 280 3.98 0.64 13.51
N LEU A 281 2.89 0.61 14.30
CA LEU A 281 1.64 -0.09 13.97
C LEU A 281 1.86 -1.51 13.40
N ASN A 282 2.64 -2.36 14.06
CA ASN A 282 2.97 -3.71 13.57
C ASN A 282 3.54 -3.77 12.13
N MET A 283 3.99 -2.66 11.53
CA MET A 283 4.60 -2.67 10.19
C MET A 283 5.99 -3.29 10.15
N ASN A 284 6.41 -3.86 11.27
CA ASN A 284 7.53 -4.78 11.33
C ASN A 284 7.22 -6.11 10.61
N TYR A 285 5.93 -6.41 10.34
CA TYR A 285 5.42 -7.48 9.48
C TYR A 285 5.23 -6.98 8.03
N HIS A 286 6.26 -6.34 7.49
CA HIS A 286 6.18 -5.63 6.21
C HIS A 286 6.06 -6.59 5.02
N LEU A 287 6.69 -7.76 5.09
CA LEU A 287 6.55 -8.79 4.05
C LEU A 287 5.09 -9.26 3.94
N GLU A 288 4.45 -9.53 5.07
CA GLU A 288 3.06 -9.94 5.10
C GLU A 288 2.13 -8.84 4.56
N HIS A 289 2.43 -7.58 4.89
CA HIS A 289 1.72 -6.43 4.36
C HIS A 289 1.80 -6.35 2.83
N HIS A 290 3.00 -6.49 2.24
CA HIS A 290 3.14 -6.49 0.78
C HIS A 290 2.43 -7.66 0.10
N LEU A 291 2.37 -8.82 0.74
CA LEU A 291 1.64 -9.98 0.23
C LEU A 291 0.12 -9.80 0.30
N PHE A 292 -0.38 -9.10 1.33
CA PHE A 292 -1.80 -8.90 1.58
C PHE A 292 -2.10 -7.50 2.15
N PRO A 293 -2.00 -6.42 1.34
CA PRO A 293 -2.09 -5.03 1.83
C PRO A 293 -3.51 -4.63 2.29
N SER A 294 -4.49 -5.50 2.09
CA SER A 294 -5.86 -5.33 2.58
C SER A 294 -6.06 -5.82 4.02
N VAL A 295 -5.09 -6.56 4.58
CA VAL A 295 -5.12 -7.03 5.97
C VAL A 295 -4.68 -5.89 6.89
N PRO A 296 -5.52 -5.46 7.84
CA PRO A 296 -5.19 -4.33 8.69
C PRO A 296 -4.05 -4.64 9.66
N TYR A 297 -3.32 -3.60 10.05
CA TYR A 297 -2.12 -3.69 10.89
C TYR A 297 -2.27 -4.51 12.18
N HIS A 298 -3.46 -4.49 12.79
CA HIS A 298 -3.73 -5.22 14.03
C HIS A 298 -3.94 -6.73 13.82
N ALA A 299 -4.14 -7.18 12.57
CA ALA A 299 -4.26 -8.57 12.19
C ALA A 299 -2.96 -9.15 11.58
N LEU A 300 -2.00 -8.31 11.17
CA LEU A 300 -0.71 -8.77 10.61
C LEU A 300 0.05 -9.79 11.46
N PRO A 301 0.10 -9.70 12.80
CA PRO A 301 0.75 -10.73 13.61
C PRO A 301 0.09 -12.11 13.47
N LYS A 302 -1.23 -12.16 13.27
CA LYS A 302 -1.95 -13.41 13.03
C LYS A 302 -1.70 -13.91 11.61
N LEU A 303 -1.75 -13.01 10.62
CA LEU A 303 -1.41 -13.34 9.23
C LEU A 303 0.00 -13.95 9.15
N HIS A 304 0.98 -13.35 9.83
CA HIS A 304 2.33 -13.91 9.92
C HIS A 304 2.32 -15.36 10.39
N GLU A 305 1.59 -15.70 11.45
CA GLU A 305 1.50 -17.07 11.94
C GLU A 305 0.90 -18.05 10.91
N GLU A 306 -0.08 -17.60 10.12
CA GLU A 306 -0.70 -18.43 9.07
C GLU A 306 0.28 -18.73 7.92
N VAL A 307 1.05 -17.73 7.48
CA VAL A 307 1.86 -17.83 6.26
C VAL A 307 3.36 -18.03 6.49
N LYS A 308 3.88 -17.88 7.71
CA LYS A 308 5.34 -17.87 8.00
C LYS A 308 6.10 -19.10 7.50
N GLN A 309 5.44 -20.24 7.35
CA GLN A 309 6.04 -21.46 6.78
C GLN A 309 6.45 -21.30 5.30
N TYR A 310 5.83 -20.37 4.58
CA TYR A 310 6.12 -20.05 3.17
C TYR A 310 7.08 -18.88 3.01
N LEU A 311 7.46 -18.24 4.11
CA LEU A 311 8.24 -17.01 4.12
C LEU A 311 9.68 -17.28 4.57
N PRO A 312 10.64 -16.44 4.14
CA PRO A 312 11.98 -16.44 4.71
C PRO A 312 11.92 -16.18 6.23
N PRO A 313 12.79 -16.81 7.04
CA PRO A 313 12.81 -16.60 8.47
C PRO A 313 12.90 -15.10 8.84
N PRO A 314 12.02 -14.60 9.72
CA PRO A 314 12.05 -13.19 10.11
C PRO A 314 13.35 -12.88 10.85
N LYS A 315 13.81 -11.62 10.75
CA LYS A 315 14.97 -11.21 11.54
C LYS A 315 14.61 -11.17 13.02
N THR A 316 15.43 -11.81 13.83
CA THR A 316 15.20 -12.00 15.27
C THR A 316 15.17 -10.71 16.07
N SER A 317 15.74 -9.63 15.54
CA SER A 317 15.71 -8.29 16.14
C SER A 317 16.05 -7.22 15.11
N VAL A 318 15.76 -5.96 15.45
CA VAL A 318 16.22 -4.79 14.68
C VAL A 318 17.74 -4.80 14.50
N ARG A 319 18.51 -5.16 15.54
CA ARG A 319 19.97 -5.26 15.47
C ARG A 319 20.43 -6.30 14.45
N ALA A 320 19.77 -7.46 14.40
CA ALA A 320 20.06 -8.50 13.42
C ALA A 320 19.77 -8.02 11.99
N ALA A 321 18.64 -7.33 11.78
CA ALA A 321 18.31 -6.72 10.50
C ALA A 321 19.35 -5.68 10.06
N TYR A 322 19.73 -4.76 10.95
CA TYR A 322 20.75 -3.75 10.65
C TYR A 322 22.12 -4.34 10.31
N LYS A 323 22.53 -5.44 10.96
CA LYS A 323 23.80 -6.13 10.64
C LYS A 323 23.81 -6.64 9.20
N GLU A 324 22.71 -7.25 8.75
CA GLU A 324 22.55 -7.69 7.36
C GLU A 324 22.50 -6.50 6.39
N ILE A 325 21.70 -5.48 6.71
CA ILE A 325 21.54 -4.29 5.85
C ILE A 325 22.88 -3.58 5.65
N VAL A 326 23.64 -3.32 6.71
CA VAL A 326 24.95 -2.65 6.61
C VAL A 326 25.93 -3.47 5.79
N LEU A 327 25.90 -4.80 5.91
CA LEU A 327 26.70 -5.69 5.07
C LEU A 327 26.27 -5.57 3.59
N ALA A 328 24.97 -5.70 3.31
CA ALA A 328 24.43 -5.64 1.96
C ALA A 328 24.73 -4.31 1.26
N LEU A 329 24.45 -3.18 1.93
CA LEU A 329 24.72 -1.84 1.41
C LEU A 329 26.23 -1.59 1.20
N ARG A 330 27.10 -2.21 2.00
CA ARG A 330 28.55 -2.13 1.80
C ARG A 330 28.99 -2.88 0.55
N MET A 331 28.41 -4.05 0.27
CA MET A 331 28.72 -4.83 -0.93
C MET A 331 28.13 -4.17 -2.18
N GLN A 332 26.86 -3.77 -2.11
CA GLN A 332 26.13 -3.09 -3.20
C GLN A 332 26.69 -1.72 -3.60
N ARG A 333 27.52 -1.11 -2.74
CA ARG A 333 28.31 0.06 -3.11
C ARG A 333 29.35 -0.23 -4.20
N ASN A 334 29.97 -1.41 -4.14
CA ASN A 334 31.06 -1.78 -5.03
C ASN A 334 30.58 -2.69 -6.17
N ASP A 335 29.55 -3.48 -5.92
CA ASP A 335 28.94 -4.41 -6.85
C ASP A 335 27.41 -4.22 -6.82
N PRO A 336 26.83 -3.38 -7.69
CA PRO A 336 25.39 -3.09 -7.71
C PRO A 336 24.50 -4.33 -7.88
N ASP A 337 25.03 -5.40 -8.47
CA ASP A 337 24.30 -6.64 -8.71
C ASP A 337 24.43 -7.62 -7.54
N TRP A 338 25.21 -7.27 -6.51
CA TRP A 338 25.37 -8.11 -5.32
C TRP A 338 24.04 -8.32 -4.58
N GLU A 339 23.79 -9.58 -4.26
CA GLU A 339 22.62 -10.03 -3.49
C GLU A 339 23.07 -10.76 -2.23
N ILE A 340 22.19 -10.78 -1.22
CA ILE A 340 22.46 -11.43 0.06
C ILE A 340 22.53 -12.95 -0.15
N PRO A 341 23.70 -13.60 0.04
CA PRO A 341 23.84 -15.03 -0.20
C PRO A 341 23.00 -15.84 0.81
N GLY A 342 22.42 -16.95 0.35
CA GLY A 342 21.78 -17.92 1.24
C GLY A 342 20.51 -17.41 1.92
N ARG A 343 19.82 -16.43 1.34
CA ARG A 343 18.45 -16.08 1.77
C ARG A 343 17.53 -17.27 1.48
N GLU A 344 17.26 -18.06 2.51
CA GLU A 344 16.35 -19.20 2.43
C GLU A 344 14.94 -18.71 2.14
N VAL A 345 14.48 -18.94 0.91
CA VAL A 345 13.08 -18.75 0.52
C VAL A 345 12.47 -20.13 0.33
N PRO A 346 11.49 -20.53 1.16
CA PRO A 346 10.86 -21.84 1.05
C PRO A 346 10.35 -22.10 -0.37
N ASP A 347 10.61 -23.31 -0.88
CA ASP A 347 10.34 -23.64 -2.27
C ASP A 347 8.86 -23.52 -2.61
N SER A 348 8.59 -22.88 -3.73
CA SER A 348 7.25 -22.56 -4.21
C SER A 348 6.59 -23.74 -4.94
N ALA A 349 7.24 -24.91 -5.04
CA ALA A 349 6.77 -26.08 -5.78
C ALA A 349 5.38 -26.65 -5.35
N SER A 350 4.74 -26.12 -4.32
CA SER A 350 3.31 -26.35 -4.03
C SER A 350 2.34 -25.53 -4.93
N PHE A 351 2.87 -24.68 -5.82
CA PHE A 351 2.16 -23.69 -6.63
C PHE A 351 1.26 -24.25 -7.77
N ARG A 352 1.13 -25.57 -7.95
CA ARG A 352 0.29 -26.15 -9.03
C ARG A 352 -0.98 -26.88 -8.59
N LEU A 353 -1.55 -26.55 -7.43
CA LEU A 353 -2.81 -27.17 -6.98
C LEU A 353 -3.80 -26.16 -6.38
N THR A 354 -4.13 -25.09 -7.11
CA THR A 354 -5.37 -24.31 -6.88
C THR A 354 -6.03 -23.79 -8.15
N ALA A 355 -5.61 -24.29 -9.33
CA ALA A 355 -6.37 -24.16 -10.58
C ALA A 355 -7.07 -25.47 -11.00
N THR A 356 -6.93 -26.58 -10.25
CA THR A 356 -7.42 -27.90 -10.71
C THR A 356 -7.99 -28.78 -9.60
N THR A 357 -8.52 -28.23 -8.50
CA THR A 357 -9.16 -29.08 -7.48
C THR A 357 -10.27 -28.36 -6.71
N ILE A 358 -11.18 -27.69 -7.43
CA ILE A 358 -12.58 -27.79 -7.02
C ILE A 358 -13.07 -29.07 -7.65
N SER A 359 -13.39 -30.04 -6.79
CA SER A 359 -14.10 -31.25 -7.13
C SER A 359 -15.13 -30.95 -8.21
N SER A 360 -14.97 -31.62 -9.35
CA SER A 360 -16.03 -31.86 -10.30
C SER A 360 -17.11 -32.70 -9.61
N SER A 361 -17.84 -32.12 -8.66
CA SER A 361 -19.24 -32.47 -8.53
C SER A 361 -19.88 -31.88 -9.78
N SER A 362 -19.89 -32.68 -10.85
CA SER A 362 -20.75 -32.48 -11.99
C SER A 362 -22.19 -32.44 -11.47
N LEU A 363 -22.65 -31.24 -11.11
CA LEU A 363 -24.05 -30.92 -11.22
C LEU A 363 -24.33 -30.96 -12.71
N ALA A 364 -24.78 -32.13 -13.17
CA ALA A 364 -25.37 -32.31 -14.48
C ALA A 364 -26.44 -31.21 -14.63
N MET A 365 -26.12 -30.19 -15.42
CA MET A 365 -27.08 -29.17 -15.79
C MET A 365 -28.09 -29.82 -16.72
N SER A 366 -29.30 -30.05 -16.19
CA SER A 366 -30.46 -30.38 -17.00
C SER A 366 -30.86 -29.13 -17.78
N THR A 367 -30.66 -29.17 -19.08
CA THR A 367 -31.24 -28.23 -20.03
C THR A 367 -32.75 -28.49 -20.11
N ALA A 368 -33.53 -27.76 -19.32
CA ALA A 368 -34.98 -27.72 -19.46
C ALA A 368 -35.37 -26.47 -20.24
N VAL A 369 -35.98 -26.72 -21.39
CA VAL A 369 -36.53 -25.78 -22.36
C VAL A 369 -37.66 -24.96 -21.71
N ALA A 370 -37.56 -23.64 -21.75
CA ALA A 370 -38.71 -22.74 -21.71
C ALA A 370 -38.53 -21.69 -22.80
N ALA A 371 -39.56 -21.53 -23.62
CA ALA A 371 -39.55 -20.75 -24.85
C ALA A 371 -39.38 -19.25 -24.61
N GLY A 372 -38.46 -18.65 -25.37
CA GLY A 372 -38.39 -17.21 -25.66
C GLY A 372 -37.89 -16.34 -24.51
N LEU A 373 -36.58 -16.06 -24.51
CA LEU A 373 -35.80 -14.97 -23.88
C LEU A 373 -34.40 -15.53 -23.51
N GLU A 374 -33.39 -14.67 -23.53
CA GLU A 374 -31.93 -14.93 -23.44
C GLU A 374 -31.54 -16.17 -22.59
N THR A 375 -30.61 -17.01 -23.08
CA THR A 375 -30.08 -18.17 -22.33
C THR A 375 -29.49 -17.72 -20.99
N LEU A 376 -30.26 -17.90 -19.92
CA LEU A 376 -29.83 -17.62 -18.55
C LEU A 376 -28.85 -18.70 -18.08
N THR A 377 -27.70 -18.27 -17.57
CA THR A 377 -26.71 -19.14 -16.93
C THR A 377 -27.03 -19.29 -15.44
N ASP A 378 -27.08 -20.52 -14.94
CA ASP A 378 -27.26 -20.84 -13.52
C ASP A 378 -25.93 -20.69 -12.76
N LEU A 379 -25.89 -19.83 -11.75
CA LEU A 379 -24.74 -19.58 -10.88
C LEU A 379 -24.77 -20.43 -9.60
N GLY A 380 -25.83 -21.22 -9.40
CA GLY A 380 -26.04 -22.08 -8.24
C GLY A 380 -27.02 -21.52 -7.21
N PRO A 381 -27.10 -22.13 -6.01
CA PRO A 381 -28.09 -21.75 -5.01
C PRO A 381 -27.76 -20.40 -4.35
N VAL A 382 -28.79 -19.70 -3.87
CA VAL A 382 -28.70 -18.39 -3.19
C VAL A 382 -27.78 -18.39 -1.96
N ASN A 383 -27.61 -19.54 -1.31
CA ASN A 383 -26.74 -19.72 -0.13
C ASN A 383 -25.27 -20.03 -0.48
N SER A 384 -24.93 -20.11 -1.77
CA SER A 384 -23.56 -20.35 -2.22
C SER A 384 -22.60 -19.20 -1.94
N VAL A 385 -23.13 -18.03 -1.59
CA VAL A 385 -22.42 -16.85 -1.10
C VAL A 385 -23.20 -16.26 0.09
N LEU A 386 -22.50 -15.99 1.20
CA LEU A 386 -23.13 -15.44 2.40
C LEU A 386 -23.22 -13.90 2.34
N PRO A 387 -24.13 -13.26 3.09
CA PRO A 387 -24.22 -11.80 3.12
C PRO A 387 -22.89 -11.13 3.49
N GLY A 388 -22.51 -10.13 2.70
CA GLY A 388 -21.23 -9.42 2.81
C GLY A 388 -20.02 -10.16 2.23
N GLN A 389 -20.23 -11.21 1.42
CA GLN A 389 -19.14 -11.97 0.80
C GLN A 389 -19.13 -11.84 -0.72
N VAL A 390 -18.01 -12.26 -1.29
CA VAL A 390 -17.78 -12.40 -2.72
C VAL A 390 -17.29 -13.82 -3.01
N LYS A 391 -17.67 -14.35 -4.17
CA LYS A 391 -17.27 -15.67 -4.65
C LYS A 391 -16.80 -15.59 -6.10
N ARG A 392 -15.72 -16.30 -6.43
CA ARG A 392 -15.26 -16.47 -7.81
C ARG A 392 -16.17 -17.46 -8.54
N ILE A 393 -16.56 -17.11 -9.76
CA ILE A 393 -17.31 -17.97 -10.67
C ILE A 393 -16.59 -17.96 -12.02
N ASP A 394 -16.26 -19.14 -12.55
CA ASP A 394 -15.63 -19.27 -13.87
C ASP A 394 -16.62 -19.96 -14.83
N ILE A 395 -16.91 -19.32 -15.97
CA ILE A 395 -17.87 -19.79 -16.99
C ILE A 395 -17.24 -19.58 -18.37
N ASP A 396 -17.20 -20.62 -19.20
CA ASP A 396 -16.72 -20.56 -20.59
C ASP A 396 -15.36 -19.87 -20.78
N GLY A 397 -14.43 -20.10 -19.85
CA GLY A 397 -13.08 -19.52 -19.87
C GLY A 397 -13.00 -18.05 -19.42
N ARG A 398 -14.12 -17.45 -19.00
CA ARG A 398 -14.17 -16.13 -18.38
C ARG A 398 -14.34 -16.27 -16.87
N THR A 399 -13.85 -15.28 -16.13
CA THR A 399 -13.91 -15.25 -14.67
C THR A 399 -14.72 -14.07 -14.18
N TYR A 400 -15.56 -14.30 -13.18
CA TYR A 400 -16.55 -13.38 -12.63
C TYR A 400 -16.46 -13.32 -11.11
N ALA A 401 -16.94 -12.21 -10.55
CA ALA A 401 -17.11 -12.02 -9.12
C ALA A 401 -18.60 -11.91 -8.77
N LEU A 402 -19.11 -12.91 -8.04
CA LEU A 402 -20.47 -12.96 -7.52
C LEU A 402 -20.48 -12.37 -6.11
N PHE A 403 -21.24 -11.29 -5.92
CA PHE A 403 -21.37 -10.58 -4.65
C PHE A 403 -22.73 -10.87 -4.03
N ARG A 404 -22.76 -10.94 -2.69
CA ARG A 404 -23.98 -10.78 -1.91
C ARG A 404 -23.75 -9.69 -0.89
N THR A 405 -24.41 -8.55 -1.04
CA THR A 405 -24.27 -7.42 -0.11
C THR A 405 -24.89 -7.76 1.25
N ARG A 406 -24.57 -6.98 2.30
CA ARG A 406 -25.21 -7.14 3.61
C ARG A 406 -26.70 -6.77 3.61
N ARG A 407 -27.16 -6.07 2.57
CA ARG A 407 -28.58 -5.72 2.33
C ARG A 407 -29.31 -6.80 1.53
N ASP A 408 -28.69 -7.97 1.39
CA ASP A 408 -29.22 -9.15 0.68
C ASP A 408 -29.44 -8.94 -0.82
N ILE A 409 -28.66 -8.05 -1.44
CA ILE A 409 -28.66 -7.82 -2.89
C ILE A 409 -27.54 -8.63 -3.52
N TYR A 410 -27.87 -9.39 -4.57
CA TYR A 410 -26.92 -10.10 -5.40
C TYR A 410 -26.46 -9.23 -6.58
N ALA A 411 -25.17 -9.27 -6.89
CA ALA A 411 -24.61 -8.63 -8.08
C ALA A 411 -23.52 -9.51 -8.70
N LEU A 412 -23.35 -9.41 -10.02
CA LEU A 412 -22.26 -10.05 -10.74
C LEU A 412 -21.47 -8.99 -11.49
N SER A 413 -20.14 -9.11 -11.50
CA SER A 413 -19.27 -8.35 -12.40
C SER A 413 -18.24 -9.24 -13.06
N ASP A 414 -17.49 -8.69 -14.01
CA ASP A 414 -16.21 -9.27 -14.41
C ASP A 414 -15.33 -9.50 -13.18
N GLY A 415 -14.56 -10.60 -13.19
CA GLY A 415 -13.79 -11.05 -12.03
C GLY A 415 -12.49 -10.28 -11.82
N LEU A 416 -11.93 -9.67 -12.87
CA LEU A 416 -10.65 -8.96 -12.81
C LEU A 416 -10.85 -7.45 -12.66
N CYS A 417 -10.09 -6.85 -11.74
CA CYS A 417 -10.02 -5.40 -11.59
C CYS A 417 -9.52 -4.72 -12.87
N THR A 418 -10.22 -3.70 -13.33
CA THR A 418 -9.89 -2.92 -14.55
C THR A 418 -8.61 -2.08 -14.43
N HIS A 419 -8.04 -1.94 -13.22
CA HIS A 419 -6.80 -1.21 -13.00
C HIS A 419 -5.56 -2.09 -13.16
N GLY A 420 -5.43 -3.15 -12.34
CA GLY A 420 -4.20 -3.95 -12.25
C GLY A 420 -4.44 -5.45 -12.31
N ARG A 421 -5.59 -5.87 -12.86
CA ARG A 421 -6.01 -7.27 -13.07
C ARG A 421 -6.04 -8.18 -11.83
N GLY A 422 -6.02 -7.61 -10.62
CA GLY A 422 -6.25 -8.38 -9.39
C GLY A 422 -7.68 -8.94 -9.33
N HIS A 423 -7.83 -10.22 -8.98
CA HIS A 423 -9.14 -10.87 -8.95
C HIS A 423 -10.00 -10.36 -7.79
N LEU A 424 -11.18 -9.81 -8.09
CA LEU A 424 -12.06 -9.13 -7.13
C LEU A 424 -12.65 -10.07 -6.07
N ALA A 425 -12.77 -11.36 -6.38
CA ALA A 425 -13.21 -12.35 -5.38
C ALA A 425 -12.24 -12.58 -4.21
N GLU A 426 -11.00 -12.12 -4.34
CA GLU A 426 -10.01 -12.11 -3.24
C GLU A 426 -10.01 -10.77 -2.49
N GLY A 427 -10.88 -9.84 -2.90
CA GLY A 427 -11.02 -8.51 -2.32
C GLY A 427 -11.91 -8.46 -1.08
N HIS A 428 -12.18 -7.24 -0.63
CA HIS A 428 -13.05 -6.99 0.52
C HIS A 428 -14.34 -6.30 0.09
N LEU A 429 -15.50 -6.93 0.31
CA LEU A 429 -16.80 -6.32 0.07
C LEU A 429 -17.26 -5.52 1.30
N ASP A 430 -17.34 -4.20 1.16
CA ASP A 430 -17.86 -3.27 2.16
C ASP A 430 -19.16 -2.61 1.67
N ASP A 431 -20.29 -3.03 2.24
CA ASP A 431 -21.65 -2.67 1.79
C ASP A 431 -21.89 -3.03 0.31
N CYS A 432 -21.92 -2.02 -0.57
CA CYS A 432 -22.08 -2.17 -2.01
C CYS A 432 -20.79 -1.85 -2.77
N GLU A 433 -19.64 -1.80 -2.09
CA GLU A 433 -18.35 -1.50 -2.72
C GLU A 433 -17.37 -2.66 -2.56
N ILE A 434 -16.86 -3.17 -3.68
CA ILE A 434 -15.79 -4.15 -3.69
C ILE A 434 -14.44 -3.44 -3.75
N GLU A 435 -13.58 -3.72 -2.77
CA GLU A 435 -12.20 -3.28 -2.75
C GLU A 435 -11.28 -4.35 -3.37
N CYS A 436 -10.58 -3.96 -4.44
CA CYS A 436 -9.59 -4.79 -5.11
C CYS A 436 -8.45 -5.15 -4.13
N PRO A 437 -8.06 -6.43 -4.05
CA PRO A 437 -7.02 -6.88 -3.11
C PRO A 437 -5.62 -6.38 -3.45
N LYS A 438 -5.38 -5.97 -4.71
CA LYS A 438 -4.06 -5.55 -5.18
C LYS A 438 -3.71 -4.16 -4.68
N HIS A 439 -4.49 -3.14 -5.06
CA HIS A 439 -4.18 -1.73 -4.82
C HIS A 439 -5.31 -0.97 -4.10
N ASN A 440 -6.21 -1.70 -3.46
CA ASN A 440 -7.34 -1.17 -2.70
C ASN A 440 -8.30 -0.22 -3.48
N GLY A 441 -8.24 -0.21 -4.82
CA GLY A 441 -9.21 0.48 -5.66
C GLY A 441 -10.60 -0.09 -5.46
N ARG A 442 -11.66 0.73 -5.58
CA ARG A 442 -13.03 0.30 -5.27
C ARG A 442 -13.99 0.52 -6.41
N PHE A 443 -14.96 -0.38 -6.49
CA PHE A 443 -16.07 -0.32 -7.43
C PHE A 443 -17.38 -0.47 -6.68
N ASN A 444 -18.41 0.27 -7.08
CA ASN A 444 -19.77 -0.02 -6.67
C ASN A 444 -20.25 -1.27 -7.40
N VAL A 445 -20.61 -2.34 -6.67
CA VAL A 445 -20.98 -3.63 -7.28
C VAL A 445 -22.33 -3.61 -7.99
N LEU A 446 -23.19 -2.62 -7.70
CA LEU A 446 -24.51 -2.50 -8.32
C LEU A 446 -24.46 -1.74 -9.64
N THR A 447 -23.56 -0.76 -9.75
CA THR A 447 -23.47 0.13 -10.93
C THR A 447 -22.20 -0.11 -11.76
N GLY A 448 -21.22 -0.82 -11.22
CA GLY A 448 -19.89 -1.00 -11.79
C GLY A 448 -18.98 0.22 -11.65
N ALA A 449 -19.49 1.36 -11.18
CA ALA A 449 -18.73 2.61 -11.12
C ALA A 449 -17.46 2.48 -10.27
N ALA A 450 -16.32 2.95 -10.78
CA ALA A 450 -15.11 3.09 -9.98
C ALA A 450 -15.29 4.24 -8.97
N VAL A 451 -15.33 3.92 -7.68
CA VAL A 451 -15.64 4.87 -6.59
C VAL A 451 -14.43 5.20 -5.72
N ARG A 452 -13.33 4.44 -5.86
CA ARG A 452 -12.05 4.78 -5.23
C ARG A 452 -10.90 4.46 -6.15
N ARG A 453 -10.01 5.44 -6.29
CA ARG A 453 -8.70 5.29 -6.93
C ARG A 453 -7.89 4.15 -6.31
N PRO A 454 -7.02 3.47 -7.09
CA PRO A 454 -6.61 3.83 -8.45
C PRO A 454 -7.56 3.41 -9.58
N ALA A 455 -8.63 2.67 -9.26
CA ALA A 455 -9.64 2.29 -10.25
C ALA A 455 -10.26 3.51 -10.94
N LYS A 456 -10.41 3.43 -12.27
CA LYS A 456 -11.01 4.49 -13.11
C LYS A 456 -12.09 3.95 -14.04
N VAL A 457 -11.76 2.86 -14.74
CA VAL A 457 -12.65 2.23 -15.72
C VAL A 457 -13.70 1.42 -14.96
N PRO A 458 -15.01 1.66 -15.18
CA PRO A 458 -16.06 0.91 -14.48
C PRO A 458 -16.03 -0.58 -14.85
N LEU A 459 -16.51 -1.42 -13.95
CA LEU A 459 -16.72 -2.85 -14.22
C LEU A 459 -17.97 -3.04 -15.08
N ALA A 460 -17.94 -4.04 -15.97
CA ALA A 460 -19.18 -4.60 -16.49
C ALA A 460 -19.94 -5.26 -15.33
N THR A 461 -21.24 -4.97 -15.23
CA THR A 461 -22.12 -5.58 -14.24
C THR A 461 -23.25 -6.31 -14.96
N TYR A 462 -23.64 -7.44 -14.40
CA TYR A 462 -24.67 -8.31 -14.97
C TYR A 462 -25.77 -8.50 -13.94
N ARG A 463 -27.01 -8.36 -14.40
CA ARG A 463 -28.19 -8.48 -13.54
C ARG A 463 -28.41 -9.93 -13.17
N ILE A 464 -28.53 -10.18 -11.87
CA ILE A 464 -28.89 -11.49 -11.34
C ILE A 464 -30.40 -11.57 -11.12
N GLU A 465 -30.99 -12.68 -11.55
CA GLU A 465 -32.37 -13.05 -11.26
C GLU A 465 -32.39 -14.20 -10.26
N VAL A 466 -33.24 -14.09 -9.24
CA VAL A 466 -33.42 -15.16 -8.24
C VAL A 466 -34.71 -15.91 -8.58
N VAL A 467 -34.59 -17.18 -8.94
CA VAL A 467 -35.72 -18.04 -9.30
C VAL A 467 -35.59 -19.35 -8.53
N ASP A 468 -36.63 -19.71 -7.76
CA ASP A 468 -36.70 -20.94 -6.97
C ASP A 468 -35.45 -21.23 -6.10
N GLY A 469 -34.90 -20.19 -5.48
CA GLY A 469 -33.73 -20.30 -4.61
C GLY A 469 -32.40 -20.48 -5.34
N ARG A 470 -32.36 -20.24 -6.66
CA ARG A 470 -31.15 -20.25 -7.49
C ARG A 470 -30.90 -18.89 -8.14
N LEU A 471 -29.65 -18.65 -8.49
CA LEU A 471 -29.16 -17.41 -9.07
C LEU A 471 -28.95 -17.60 -10.57
N PHE A 472 -29.56 -16.75 -11.39
CA PHE A 472 -29.46 -16.79 -12.84
C PHE A 472 -28.95 -15.47 -13.39
N VAL A 473 -28.25 -15.50 -14.53
CA VAL A 473 -27.73 -14.30 -15.19
C VAL A 473 -27.76 -14.45 -16.72
N ALA A 474 -28.09 -13.37 -17.42
CA ALA A 474 -27.88 -13.29 -18.87
C ALA A 474 -26.45 -12.79 -19.13
N LEU A 475 -25.60 -13.64 -19.70
CA LEU A 475 -24.24 -13.27 -20.11
C LEU A 475 -24.19 -13.05 -21.63
N PRO A 476 -23.39 -12.09 -22.11
CA PRO A 476 -23.20 -11.90 -23.54
C PRO A 476 -22.60 -13.16 -24.16
N ALA A 477 -23.09 -13.55 -25.34
CA ALA A 477 -22.57 -14.69 -26.07
C ALA A 477 -21.06 -14.52 -26.33
N ASN A 478 -20.31 -15.60 -26.15
CA ASN A 478 -18.85 -15.59 -26.29
C ASN A 478 -18.47 -15.39 -27.76
N SER A 479 -18.31 -14.14 -28.21
CA SER A 479 -17.67 -13.84 -29.49
C SER A 479 -16.18 -14.13 -29.33
N GLY A 480 -15.78 -15.36 -29.64
CA GLY A 480 -14.37 -15.75 -29.69
C GLY A 480 -13.63 -14.92 -30.74
N SER A 481 -13.05 -13.81 -30.31
CA SER A 481 -11.94 -13.14 -30.99
C SER A 481 -11.22 -12.26 -29.97
N VAL A 482 -10.14 -12.80 -29.40
CA VAL A 482 -9.08 -11.96 -28.85
C VAL A 482 -8.43 -11.32 -30.06
N SER A 483 -8.83 -10.10 -30.42
CA SER A 483 -7.98 -9.25 -31.24
C SER A 483 -6.98 -8.61 -30.28
N ASP A 484 -5.73 -9.05 -30.38
CA ASP A 484 -4.59 -8.22 -29.98
C ASP A 484 -4.71 -6.89 -30.73
N ALA A 485 -5.17 -5.86 -30.04
CA ALA A 485 -5.07 -4.49 -30.50
C ALA A 485 -4.18 -3.75 -29.49
N ALA A 486 -2.88 -3.89 -29.75
CA ALA A 486 -1.86 -2.98 -29.27
C ALA A 486 -2.11 -1.58 -29.85
N SER A 487 -2.06 -0.57 -28.99
CA SER A 487 -1.46 0.75 -29.26
C SER A 487 -1.28 1.49 -27.95
#